data_AF-A0A7J2KAS3-F1
#
_entry.id   AF-A0A7J2KAS3-F1
#
_cell.length_a   1.000
_cell.length_b   1.000
_cell.length_c   1.000
_cell.angle_alpha   90.00
_cell.angle_beta   90.00
_cell.angle_gamma   90.00
#
_symmetry.space_group_name_H-M   'P 1'
#
loop_
_entity.id
_entity.type
_entity.pdbx_description
1 polymer ?
#
loop_
_entity_poly.entity_id
_entity_poly.type
_entity_poly.pdbx_seq_one_letter_code
_entity_poly.pdbx_strand_id
1 'polypeptide(L)'
;MGTAVDLYFSIDEALFPFEEGIILDIRWYNVPRKRVDALDKEPLILIRLSSITVAKILHVYPKVRIGERIYFGDPIGKLIISGFMYPWSEKHMHLEVRPLWDPVRATGASRVKMLRATNVPATNRIEGIIVEKNKYYLLVKPKNTISEGLTPLTIHQGGYIHSIEGGIPHYGYAGLLTTTSRDYKNILNLGTYNALLMEIKWGIDAPGDKCIYKGVSTYIKRPYVKLIGIYDNIDLKEGDVIIWGKYAEIEKLIGT
;
A
#
# COMPACT_ATOMS: atom_id res chain seq x y z
N MET A 1 -2.56 11.17 7.90
CA MET A 1 -2.13 10.65 6.58
C MET A 1 -0.73 11.14 6.29
N GLY A 2 0.07 10.36 5.54
CA GLY A 2 1.43 10.77 5.11
C GLY A 2 2.48 10.76 6.22
N THR A 3 2.36 9.90 7.22
CA THR A 3 3.29 9.80 8.36
C THR A 3 3.96 8.43 8.49
N ALA A 4 3.63 7.51 7.58
CA ALA A 4 4.19 6.17 7.51
C ALA A 4 4.31 5.74 6.05
N VAL A 5 5.17 4.76 5.78
CA VAL A 5 5.34 4.12 4.47
C VAL A 5 5.33 2.61 4.65
N ASP A 6 4.56 1.93 3.82
CA ASP A 6 4.62 0.47 3.68
C ASP A 6 5.60 0.13 2.55
N LEU A 7 6.68 -0.55 2.91
CA LEU A 7 7.75 -0.95 1.99
C LEU A 7 7.62 -2.43 1.64
N TYR A 8 7.51 -2.71 0.35
CA TYR A 8 7.41 -4.06 -0.20
C TYR A 8 8.77 -4.47 -0.78
N PHE A 9 9.15 -5.72 -0.56
CA PHE A 9 10.44 -6.27 -0.97
C PHE A 9 10.21 -7.43 -1.94
N SER A 10 11.12 -7.61 -2.91
CA SER A 10 11.10 -8.75 -3.84
C SER A 10 11.54 -10.07 -3.18
N ILE A 11 12.10 -9.98 -1.97
CA ILE A 11 12.51 -11.10 -1.13
C ILE A 11 11.72 -11.06 0.18
N ASP A 12 11.58 -12.20 0.86
CA ASP A 12 10.87 -12.30 2.16
C ASP A 12 11.71 -11.76 3.34
N GLU A 13 12.40 -10.64 3.13
CA GLU A 13 13.34 -10.02 4.06
C GLU A 13 13.27 -8.49 3.94
N ALA A 14 13.10 -7.83 5.09
CA ALA A 14 13.10 -6.38 5.19
C ALA A 14 14.53 -5.87 5.25
N LEU A 15 14.86 -4.93 4.37
CA LEU A 15 16.16 -4.28 4.31
C LEU A 15 16.09 -2.86 4.88
N PHE A 16 17.16 -2.44 5.54
CA PHE A 16 17.23 -1.13 6.18
C PHE A 16 17.36 0.00 5.15
N PRO A 17 16.46 1.01 5.13
CA PRO A 17 16.43 2.01 4.06
C PRO A 17 17.18 3.31 4.38
N PHE A 18 17.87 3.41 5.52
CA PHE A 18 18.64 4.60 5.91
C PHE A 18 20.14 4.31 5.87
N GLU A 19 20.96 5.36 5.82
CA GLU A 19 22.43 5.24 5.73
C GLU A 19 23.02 4.45 6.90
N GLU A 20 22.58 4.75 8.12
CA GLU A 20 23.04 4.11 9.35
C GLU A 20 21.94 4.13 10.42
N GLY A 21 21.94 3.13 11.30
CA GLY A 21 21.08 3.08 12.47
C GLY A 21 21.62 2.20 13.58
N ILE A 22 21.10 2.38 14.80
CA ILE A 22 21.40 1.52 15.95
C ILE A 22 20.10 1.01 16.54
N ILE A 23 19.97 -0.31 16.69
CA ILE A 23 18.78 -0.92 17.30
C ILE A 23 18.69 -0.52 18.77
N LEU A 24 17.66 0.23 19.12
CA LEU A 24 17.42 0.69 20.48
C LEU A 24 16.60 -0.30 21.28
N ASP A 25 15.58 -0.89 20.64
CA ASP A 25 14.58 -1.69 21.34
C ASP A 25 13.87 -2.64 20.37
N ILE A 26 13.43 -3.78 20.92
CA ILE A 26 12.61 -4.76 20.22
C ILE A 26 11.50 -5.18 21.18
N ARG A 27 10.27 -4.81 20.86
CA ARG A 27 9.09 -5.09 21.67
C ARG A 27 8.16 -6.04 20.96
N TRP A 28 7.37 -6.78 21.72
CA TRP A 28 6.37 -7.70 21.21
C TRP A 28 5.00 -7.37 21.78
N TYR A 29 4.01 -7.25 20.90
CA TYR A 29 2.64 -6.89 21.25
C TYR A 29 1.67 -8.00 20.85
N ASN A 30 0.63 -8.21 21.66
CA ASN A 30 -0.47 -9.08 21.25
C ASN A 30 -1.24 -8.41 20.10
N VAL A 31 -1.75 -9.22 19.19
CA VAL A 31 -2.49 -8.76 18.02
C VAL A 31 -3.86 -9.40 17.91
N PRO A 32 -4.82 -8.75 17.22
CA PRO A 32 -6.05 -9.42 16.82
C PRO A 32 -5.72 -10.59 15.89
N ARG A 33 -6.65 -11.53 15.74
CA ARG A 33 -6.50 -12.66 14.81
C ARG A 33 -7.42 -12.51 13.60
N LYS A 34 -7.11 -11.54 12.72
CA LYS A 34 -7.87 -11.34 11.46
C LYS A 34 -7.61 -12.43 10.42
N ARG A 35 -6.48 -13.11 10.54
CA ARG A 35 -6.05 -14.18 9.64
C ARG A 35 -5.60 -15.39 10.43
N VAL A 36 -5.79 -16.57 9.84
CA VAL A 36 -5.39 -17.85 10.44
C VAL A 36 -3.89 -18.10 10.37
N ASP A 37 -3.22 -17.53 9.35
CA ASP A 37 -1.79 -17.65 9.06
C ASP A 37 -0.95 -16.49 9.64
N ALA A 38 -1.56 -15.62 10.43
CA ALA A 38 -0.86 -14.55 11.13
C ALA A 38 -0.07 -15.08 12.33
N LEU A 39 1.04 -14.42 12.66
CA LEU A 39 1.71 -14.63 13.94
C LEU A 39 0.86 -14.09 15.10
N ASP A 40 0.97 -14.75 16.26
CA ASP A 40 0.22 -14.39 17.46
C ASP A 40 0.70 -13.08 18.12
N LYS A 41 1.88 -12.60 17.74
CA LYS A 41 2.48 -11.36 18.25
C LYS A 41 3.09 -10.51 17.14
N GLU A 42 3.02 -9.20 17.34
CA GLU A 42 3.63 -8.19 16.49
C GLU A 42 4.95 -7.70 17.08
N PRO A 43 6.07 -7.82 16.34
CA PRO A 43 7.31 -7.17 16.69
C PRO A 43 7.25 -5.67 16.35
N LEU A 44 7.76 -4.85 17.25
CA LEU A 44 8.08 -3.44 17.03
C LEU A 44 9.57 -3.25 17.25
N ILE A 45 10.27 -2.81 16.21
CA ILE A 45 11.71 -2.54 16.24
C ILE A 45 11.91 -1.03 16.24
N LEU A 46 12.66 -0.52 17.22
CA LEU A 46 13.08 0.87 17.28
C LEU A 46 14.54 0.99 16.87
N ILE A 47 14.82 1.84 15.90
CA ILE A 47 16.17 2.07 15.37
C ILE A 47 16.49 3.56 15.49
N ARG A 48 17.54 3.91 16.22
CA ARG A 48 18.01 5.30 16.29
C ARG A 48 18.60 5.71 14.95
N LEU A 49 18.11 6.82 14.40
CA LEU A 49 18.62 7.42 13.16
C LEU A 49 19.47 8.66 13.44
N SER A 50 19.18 9.39 14.53
CA SER A 50 19.95 10.56 14.96
C SER A 50 19.86 10.76 16.48
N SER A 51 20.37 11.87 16.99
CA SER A 51 20.19 12.28 18.40
C SER A 51 18.73 12.55 18.78
N ILE A 52 17.85 12.81 17.80
CA ILE A 52 16.46 13.23 18.05
C ILE A 52 15.41 12.41 17.28
N THR A 53 15.81 11.49 16.40
CA THR A 53 14.89 10.69 15.57
C THR A 53 15.15 9.19 15.65
N VAL A 54 14.06 8.43 15.51
CA VAL A 54 14.05 6.98 15.40
C VAL A 54 13.19 6.53 14.21
N ALA A 55 13.52 5.37 13.66
CA ALA A 55 12.61 4.57 12.86
C ALA A 55 11.86 3.62 13.80
N LYS A 56 10.53 3.60 13.68
CA LYS A 56 9.67 2.56 14.23
C LYS A 56 9.26 1.64 13.09
N ILE A 57 9.58 0.37 13.25
CA ILE A 57 9.34 -0.68 12.24
C ILE A 57 8.36 -1.70 12.80
N LEU A 58 7.34 -2.05 12.01
CA LEU A 58 6.43 -3.17 12.26
C LEU A 58 6.47 -4.15 11.09
N HIS A 59 5.89 -5.32 11.31
CA HIS A 59 5.66 -6.41 10.37
C HIS A 59 6.95 -7.12 9.92
N VAL A 60 7.97 -7.07 10.78
CA VAL A 60 9.28 -7.69 10.55
C VAL A 60 9.69 -8.52 11.76
N TYR A 61 9.84 -9.83 11.58
CA TYR A 61 10.44 -10.71 12.58
C TYR A 61 11.94 -10.40 12.69
N PRO A 62 12.42 -9.87 13.81
CA PRO A 62 13.77 -9.34 13.93
C PRO A 62 14.82 -10.45 13.80
N LYS A 63 15.89 -10.17 13.03
CA LYS A 63 17.16 -10.93 13.02
C LYS A 63 18.31 -10.17 13.69
N VAL A 64 18.09 -8.88 13.96
CA VAL A 64 19.02 -7.96 14.61
C VAL A 64 18.90 -8.00 16.14
N ARG A 65 19.90 -7.47 16.84
CA ARG A 65 19.96 -7.39 18.31
C ARG A 65 19.97 -5.95 18.80
N ILE A 66 19.47 -5.72 20.01
CA ILE A 66 19.59 -4.41 20.66
C ILE A 66 21.07 -4.03 20.80
N GLY A 67 21.40 -2.78 20.46
CA GLY A 67 22.78 -2.27 20.40
C GLY A 67 23.49 -2.52 19.08
N GLU A 68 22.94 -3.36 18.19
CA GLU A 68 23.50 -3.62 16.88
C GLU A 68 23.45 -2.37 16.00
N ARG A 69 24.55 -2.11 15.28
CA ARG A 69 24.66 -1.05 14.29
C ARG A 69 24.45 -1.66 12.91
N ILE A 70 23.59 -1.03 12.13
CA ILE A 70 23.21 -1.48 10.79
C ILE A 70 23.33 -0.33 9.79
N TYR A 71 23.47 -0.67 8.52
CA TYR A 71 23.69 0.25 7.41
C TYR A 71 22.70 0.01 6.27
N PHE A 72 22.66 0.94 5.33
CA PHE A 72 21.77 0.85 4.17
C PHE A 72 21.86 -0.51 3.47
N GLY A 73 20.72 -1.17 3.31
CA GLY A 73 20.62 -2.48 2.68
C GLY A 73 20.82 -3.67 3.61
N ASP A 74 21.24 -3.47 4.87
CA ASP A 74 21.38 -4.57 5.83
C ASP A 74 20.03 -5.22 6.15
N PRO A 75 19.99 -6.55 6.34
CA PRO A 75 18.77 -7.25 6.67
C PRO A 75 18.35 -6.96 8.12
N ILE A 76 17.13 -6.44 8.30
CA ILE A 76 16.53 -6.22 9.62
C ILE A 76 15.89 -7.52 10.13
N GLY A 77 15.28 -8.28 9.23
CA GLY A 77 14.49 -9.45 9.61
C GLY A 77 13.56 -9.96 8.51
N LYS A 78 12.86 -11.07 8.78
CA LYS A 78 11.90 -11.66 7.83
C LYS A 78 10.59 -10.90 7.86
N LEU A 79 9.96 -10.71 6.70
CA LEU A 79 8.61 -10.15 6.66
C LEU A 79 7.60 -11.15 7.23
N ILE A 80 6.62 -10.65 8.01
CA ILE A 80 5.60 -11.49 8.63
C ILE A 80 4.19 -11.11 8.18
N ILE A 81 3.27 -12.06 8.36
CA ILE A 81 1.85 -11.76 8.35
C ILE A 81 1.45 -11.36 9.77
N SER A 82 1.15 -10.07 9.94
CA SER A 82 0.65 -9.54 11.21
C SER A 82 -0.81 -9.90 11.43
N GLY A 83 -1.20 -10.06 12.70
CA GLY A 83 -2.61 -10.21 13.08
C GLY A 83 -3.49 -9.01 12.72
N PHE A 84 -2.90 -7.83 12.49
CA PHE A 84 -3.61 -6.63 12.02
C PHE A 84 -3.95 -6.65 10.52
N MET A 85 -3.25 -7.46 9.74
CA MET A 85 -3.39 -7.55 8.28
C MET A 85 -4.71 -8.21 7.88
N TYR A 86 -5.31 -7.71 6.80
CA TYR A 86 -6.47 -8.35 6.18
C TYR A 86 -6.02 -9.52 5.29
N PRO A 87 -6.93 -10.45 4.94
CA PRO A 87 -6.59 -11.60 4.10
C PRO A 87 -5.94 -11.24 2.76
N TRP A 88 -6.30 -10.10 2.19
CA TRP A 88 -5.72 -9.59 0.95
C TRP A 88 -4.47 -8.71 1.16
N SER A 89 -4.01 -8.48 2.38
CA SER A 89 -2.77 -7.73 2.63
C SER A 89 -1.56 -8.60 2.30
N GLU A 90 -0.61 -8.04 1.55
CA GLU A 90 0.69 -8.65 1.29
C GLU A 90 1.66 -8.30 2.42
N LYS A 91 2.70 -9.14 2.58
CA LYS A 91 3.81 -8.86 3.49
C LYS A 91 4.53 -7.58 3.10
N HIS A 92 4.80 -6.73 4.07
CA HIS A 92 5.53 -5.47 3.91
C HIS A 92 6.14 -5.06 5.24
N MET A 93 7.10 -4.13 5.20
CA MET A 93 7.60 -3.44 6.38
C MET A 93 6.84 -2.12 6.53
N HIS A 94 6.15 -1.93 7.65
CA HIS A 94 5.57 -0.64 7.98
C HIS A 94 6.62 0.21 8.69
N LEU A 95 6.88 1.40 8.16
CA LEU A 95 7.93 2.30 8.65
C LEU A 95 7.36 3.67 9.01
N GLU A 96 7.64 4.12 10.23
CA GLU A 96 7.41 5.49 10.69
C GLU A 96 8.75 6.12 11.10
N VAL A 97 8.99 7.38 10.72
CA VAL A 97 10.05 8.20 11.33
C VAL A 97 9.43 9.01 12.46
N ARG A 98 10.01 8.93 13.65
CA ARG A 98 9.43 9.47 14.88
C ARG A 98 10.47 10.24 15.69
N PRO A 99 10.05 11.22 16.50
CA PRO A 99 10.94 11.81 17.48
C PRO A 99 11.32 10.80 18.57
N LEU A 100 12.56 10.87 19.06
CA LEU A 100 13.11 9.94 20.05
C LEU A 100 12.32 9.92 21.38
N TRP A 101 11.76 11.07 21.78
CA TRP A 101 10.95 11.19 22.99
C TRP A 101 9.52 10.65 22.85
N ASP A 102 9.08 10.31 21.63
CA ASP A 102 7.78 9.69 21.37
C ASP A 102 7.89 8.56 20.31
N PRO A 103 8.58 7.46 20.64
CA PRO A 103 8.98 6.47 19.65
C PRO A 103 7.90 5.41 19.35
N VAL A 104 6.85 5.28 20.17
CA VAL A 104 5.95 4.11 20.15
C VAL A 104 4.50 4.42 19.78
N ARG A 105 3.98 5.62 20.11
CA ARG A 105 2.54 5.92 19.94
C ARG A 105 2.07 5.71 18.49
N ALA A 106 0.77 5.46 18.32
CA ALA A 106 0.16 5.29 17.00
C ALA A 106 0.12 6.60 16.18
N THR A 107 0.17 7.76 16.86
CA THR A 107 0.14 9.09 16.24
C THR A 107 1.40 9.88 16.59
N GLY A 108 1.68 10.98 15.88
CA GLY A 108 2.83 11.86 16.18
C GLY A 108 4.10 11.58 15.38
N ALA A 109 4.07 10.65 14.43
CA ALA A 109 5.17 10.45 13.48
C ALA A 109 5.37 11.66 12.55
N SER A 110 6.59 11.83 12.07
CA SER A 110 6.99 12.87 11.13
C SER A 110 6.29 12.69 9.79
N ARG A 111 5.96 13.80 9.13
CA ARG A 111 5.40 13.76 7.77
C ARG A 111 6.46 13.32 6.77
N VAL A 112 6.08 12.43 5.87
CA VAL A 112 6.90 11.96 4.75
C VAL A 112 6.71 12.89 3.57
N LYS A 113 7.82 13.27 2.93
CA LYS A 113 7.80 13.96 1.64
C LYS A 113 8.20 12.98 0.55
N MET A 114 7.38 12.88 -0.47
CA MET A 114 7.66 12.20 -1.73
C MET A 114 8.28 13.22 -2.71
N LEU A 115 9.58 13.13 -2.89
CA LEU A 115 10.33 14.03 -3.77
C LEU A 115 10.34 13.54 -5.22
N ARG A 116 10.35 12.22 -5.40
CA ARG A 116 10.38 11.55 -6.70
C ARG A 116 9.73 10.18 -6.61
N ALA A 117 9.07 9.77 -7.68
CA ALA A 117 8.62 8.41 -7.90
C ALA A 117 8.66 8.11 -9.40
N THR A 118 8.85 6.85 -9.74
CA THR A 118 8.84 6.40 -11.14
C THR A 118 7.40 6.15 -11.55
N ASN A 119 6.99 6.69 -12.69
CA ASN A 119 5.68 6.39 -13.23
C ASN A 119 5.62 4.97 -13.79
N VAL A 120 4.41 4.45 -13.87
CA VAL A 120 4.06 3.21 -14.56
C VAL A 120 2.99 3.50 -15.60
N PRO A 121 2.91 2.67 -16.67
CA PRO A 121 1.80 2.70 -17.60
C PRO A 121 0.47 2.58 -16.86
N ALA A 122 -0.44 3.50 -17.15
CA ALA A 122 -1.69 3.67 -16.42
C ALA A 122 -2.90 3.68 -17.35
N THR A 123 -4.03 3.27 -16.78
CA THR A 123 -5.33 3.23 -17.44
C THR A 123 -6.41 3.82 -16.53
N ASN A 124 -7.58 4.13 -17.08
CA ASN A 124 -8.78 4.51 -16.33
C ASN A 124 -9.82 3.37 -16.27
N ARG A 125 -9.49 2.20 -16.84
CA ARG A 125 -10.34 1.01 -16.88
C ARG A 125 -9.56 -0.24 -16.55
N ILE A 126 -10.13 -1.14 -15.75
CA ILE A 126 -9.46 -2.38 -15.39
C ILE A 126 -9.82 -3.47 -16.41
N GLU A 127 -9.02 -3.51 -17.47
CA GLU A 127 -8.95 -4.59 -18.44
C GLU A 127 -7.50 -5.05 -18.50
N GLY A 128 -7.26 -6.36 -18.42
CA GLY A 128 -5.88 -6.83 -18.33
C GLY A 128 -5.71 -8.33 -18.29
N ILE A 129 -4.44 -8.74 -18.20
CA ILE A 129 -4.03 -10.14 -18.08
C ILE A 129 -3.81 -10.45 -16.60
N ILE A 130 -4.35 -11.58 -16.12
CA ILE A 130 -4.02 -12.09 -14.79
C ILE A 130 -2.55 -12.53 -14.80
N VAL A 131 -1.74 -11.92 -13.95
CA VAL A 131 -0.31 -12.28 -13.77
C VAL A 131 -0.05 -13.06 -12.48
N GLU A 132 -0.99 -13.02 -11.54
CA GLU A 132 -0.95 -13.82 -10.32
C GLU A 132 -2.38 -14.11 -9.87
N LYS A 133 -2.65 -15.37 -9.50
CA LYS A 133 -3.88 -15.77 -8.82
C LYS A 133 -3.61 -16.11 -7.36
N ASN A 134 -4.25 -15.37 -6.46
CA ASN A 134 -4.33 -15.68 -5.05
C ASN A 134 -5.79 -16.00 -4.67
N LYS A 135 -5.98 -16.74 -3.57
CA LYS A 135 -7.28 -16.99 -2.96
C LYS A 135 -8.11 -15.71 -2.73
N TYR A 136 -7.46 -14.61 -2.35
CA TYR A 136 -8.10 -13.35 -1.96
C TYR A 136 -7.97 -12.22 -2.99
N TYR A 137 -7.17 -12.41 -4.04
CA TYR A 137 -6.97 -11.37 -5.04
C TYR A 137 -6.45 -11.92 -6.37
N LEU A 138 -6.63 -11.14 -7.43
CA LEU A 138 -5.92 -11.30 -8.69
C LEU A 138 -4.98 -10.11 -8.88
N LEU A 139 -3.75 -10.36 -9.32
CA LEU A 139 -2.92 -9.29 -9.88
C LEU A 139 -3.14 -9.23 -11.37
N VAL A 140 -3.41 -8.03 -11.86
CA VAL A 140 -3.85 -7.78 -13.21
C VAL A 140 -2.90 -6.77 -13.82
N LYS A 141 -2.22 -7.16 -14.88
CA LYS A 141 -1.45 -6.25 -15.72
C LYS A 141 -2.41 -5.55 -16.69
N PRO A 142 -2.60 -4.23 -16.59
CA PRO A 142 -3.51 -3.55 -17.49
C PRO A 142 -3.10 -3.66 -18.95
N LYS A 143 -4.11 -3.72 -19.83
CA LYS A 143 -3.99 -3.50 -21.27
C LYS A 143 -4.48 -2.09 -21.61
N ASN A 144 -4.21 -1.64 -22.84
CA ASN A 144 -4.72 -0.39 -23.40
C ASN A 144 -4.43 0.83 -22.52
N THR A 145 -3.20 0.94 -22.00
CA THR A 145 -2.77 2.06 -21.17
C THR A 145 -2.79 3.36 -21.97
N ILE A 146 -3.34 4.42 -21.40
CA ILE A 146 -3.58 5.71 -22.06
C ILE A 146 -2.73 6.85 -21.50
N SER A 147 -2.02 6.61 -20.39
CA SER A 147 -1.22 7.62 -19.70
C SER A 147 -0.11 6.98 -18.87
N GLU A 148 0.71 7.83 -18.24
CA GLU A 148 1.68 7.45 -17.22
C GLU A 148 1.21 8.02 -15.87
N GLY A 149 1.34 7.24 -14.79
CA GLY A 149 0.93 7.65 -13.45
C GLY A 149 1.79 7.02 -12.36
N LEU A 150 1.63 7.46 -11.11
CA LEU A 150 2.33 6.82 -9.98
C LEU A 150 1.89 5.38 -9.75
N THR A 151 0.67 5.08 -10.16
CA THR A 151 0.02 3.79 -10.05
C THR A 151 -0.67 3.45 -11.38
N PRO A 152 -1.02 2.18 -11.63
CA PRO A 152 -1.52 1.75 -12.93
C PRO A 152 -2.98 2.11 -13.17
N LEU A 153 -3.63 2.77 -12.21
CA LEU A 153 -5.02 3.17 -12.28
C LEU A 153 -5.16 4.67 -11.96
N THR A 154 -5.70 5.42 -12.92
CA THR A 154 -5.77 6.87 -12.87
C THR A 154 -7.16 7.39 -13.20
N ILE A 155 -7.49 8.56 -12.64
CA ILE A 155 -8.66 9.38 -12.96
C ILE A 155 -8.20 10.64 -13.68
N HIS A 156 -8.88 11.00 -14.77
CA HIS A 156 -8.59 12.15 -15.61
C HIS A 156 -9.71 13.17 -15.42
N GLN A 157 -9.55 14.08 -14.45
CA GLN A 157 -10.59 15.05 -14.09
C GLN A 157 -10.07 16.48 -14.18
N GLY A 158 -10.83 17.35 -14.87
CA GLY A 158 -10.52 18.77 -14.98
C GLY A 158 -9.17 19.07 -15.63
N GLY A 159 -8.70 18.20 -16.53
CA GLY A 159 -7.40 18.30 -17.21
C GLY A 159 -6.22 17.75 -16.40
N TYR A 160 -6.46 17.13 -15.24
CA TYR A 160 -5.41 16.59 -14.37
C TYR A 160 -5.55 15.08 -14.18
N ILE A 161 -4.39 14.43 -14.03
CA ILE A 161 -4.29 13.01 -13.73
C ILE A 161 -4.17 12.83 -12.20
N HIS A 162 -4.98 11.94 -11.66
CA HIS A 162 -4.96 11.53 -10.26
C HIS A 162 -4.71 10.02 -10.22
N SER A 163 -3.57 9.62 -9.66
CA SER A 163 -3.23 8.21 -9.46
C SER A 163 -3.95 7.69 -8.22
N ILE A 164 -4.66 6.56 -8.34
CA ILE A 164 -5.32 5.93 -7.20
C ILE A 164 -4.27 5.18 -6.40
N GLU A 165 -4.21 5.41 -5.09
CA GLU A 165 -3.30 4.74 -4.17
C GLU A 165 -4.09 4.11 -3.02
N GLY A 166 -3.71 2.87 -2.67
CA GLY A 166 -4.41 2.09 -1.66
C GLY A 166 -5.62 1.35 -2.21
N GLY A 167 -6.47 0.88 -1.30
CA GLY A 167 -7.59 -0.01 -1.61
C GLY A 167 -8.96 0.67 -1.57
N ILE A 168 -9.78 0.46 -2.60
CA ILE A 168 -11.14 0.98 -2.73
C ILE A 168 -12.14 -0.15 -3.06
N PRO A 169 -13.41 -0.09 -2.63
CA PRO A 169 -13.95 0.72 -1.55
C PRO A 169 -13.73 0.07 -0.17
N HIS A 170 -13.08 -1.10 -0.08
CA HIS A 170 -13.01 -1.92 1.13
C HIS A 170 -12.30 -1.28 2.34
N TYR A 171 -11.60 -0.15 2.17
CA TYR A 171 -11.11 0.68 3.27
C TYR A 171 -11.98 1.91 3.58
N GLY A 172 -13.07 2.13 2.85
CA GLY A 172 -13.98 3.29 2.99
C GLY A 172 -13.49 4.58 2.34
N TYR A 173 -12.24 4.61 1.85
CA TYR A 173 -11.63 5.81 1.27
C TYR A 173 -10.80 5.47 0.02
N ALA A 174 -10.67 6.43 -0.89
CA ALA A 174 -9.71 6.44 -1.98
C ALA A 174 -8.58 7.44 -1.68
N GLY A 175 -7.34 6.98 -1.75
CA GLY A 175 -6.19 7.86 -1.82
C GLY A 175 -5.98 8.29 -3.28
N LEU A 176 -5.95 9.60 -3.54
CA LEU A 176 -5.60 10.14 -4.85
C LEU A 176 -4.30 10.92 -4.75
N LEU A 177 -3.33 10.58 -5.59
CA LEU A 177 -2.06 11.28 -5.71
C LEU A 177 -2.03 12.09 -7.01
N THR A 178 -1.63 13.34 -6.90
CA THR A 178 -1.53 14.23 -8.06
C THR A 178 -0.40 15.25 -7.89
N THR A 179 0.06 15.85 -8.97
CA THR A 179 0.99 16.98 -8.94
C THR A 179 0.27 18.33 -8.94
N THR A 180 -1.04 18.37 -9.19
CA THR A 180 -1.80 19.63 -9.16
C THR A 180 -1.95 20.15 -7.73
N SER A 181 -1.87 21.47 -7.59
CA SER A 181 -2.09 22.20 -6.34
C SER A 181 -3.47 22.85 -6.28
N ARG A 182 -4.45 22.33 -7.04
CA ARG A 182 -5.84 22.81 -6.96
C ARG A 182 -6.31 22.84 -5.50
N ASP A 183 -7.13 23.84 -5.17
CA ASP A 183 -7.73 24.01 -3.83
C ASP A 183 -8.79 22.93 -3.54
N TYR A 184 -8.34 21.68 -3.46
CA TYR A 184 -9.14 20.60 -2.91
C TYR A 184 -9.21 20.75 -1.40
N LYS A 185 -10.41 20.64 -0.83
CA LYS A 185 -10.58 20.60 0.62
C LYS A 185 -9.76 19.42 1.18
N ASN A 186 -8.97 19.68 2.22
CA ASN A 186 -8.15 18.68 2.92
C ASN A 186 -7.00 18.06 2.09
N ILE A 187 -6.45 18.79 1.11
CA ILE A 187 -5.27 18.35 0.38
C ILE A 187 -4.04 18.25 1.32
N LEU A 188 -3.31 17.14 1.23
CA LEU A 188 -2.06 16.93 1.95
C LEU A 188 -0.88 17.10 0.99
N ASN A 189 -0.08 18.14 1.21
CA ASN A 189 1.19 18.26 0.49
C ASN A 189 2.20 17.22 0.98
N LEU A 190 2.73 16.43 0.05
CA LEU A 190 3.77 15.43 0.25
C LEU A 190 5.07 15.86 -0.47
N GLY A 191 5.35 17.16 -0.61
CA GLY A 191 6.49 17.65 -1.40
C GLY A 191 6.11 17.86 -2.87
N THR A 192 6.67 17.06 -3.77
CA THR A 192 6.42 17.14 -5.23
C THR A 192 4.98 16.76 -5.59
N TYR A 193 4.34 15.95 -4.74
CA TYR A 193 3.01 15.44 -4.97
C TYR A 193 2.07 15.90 -3.85
N ASN A 194 0.78 15.86 -4.14
CA ASN A 194 -0.30 16.11 -3.22
C ASN A 194 -1.16 14.84 -3.11
N ALA A 195 -1.65 14.58 -1.90
CA ALA A 195 -2.55 13.48 -1.61
C ALA A 195 -3.91 14.00 -1.19
N LEU A 196 -4.97 13.43 -1.75
CA LEU A 196 -6.35 13.63 -1.35
C LEU A 196 -6.89 12.33 -0.78
N LEU A 197 -7.71 12.44 0.24
CA LEU A 197 -8.49 11.32 0.75
C LEU A 197 -9.95 11.59 0.42
N MET A 198 -10.53 10.76 -0.44
CA MET A 198 -11.95 10.83 -0.79
C MET A 198 -12.68 9.71 -0.08
N GLU A 199 -13.70 10.05 0.71
CA GLU A 199 -14.60 9.05 1.28
C GLU A 199 -15.44 8.42 0.17
N ILE A 200 -15.49 7.08 0.12
CA ILE A 200 -16.32 6.36 -0.84
C ILE A 200 -17.60 5.93 -0.16
N LYS A 201 -18.72 6.48 -0.64
CA LYS A 201 -20.06 6.23 -0.08
C LYS A 201 -20.84 5.11 -0.77
N TRP A 202 -20.28 4.48 -1.81
CA TRP A 202 -20.94 3.42 -2.56
C TRP A 202 -20.71 2.03 -1.93
N GLY A 203 -21.80 1.26 -1.80
CA GLY A 203 -21.77 -0.14 -1.39
C GLY A 203 -21.11 -1.05 -2.44
N ILE A 204 -20.59 -2.18 -1.97
CA ILE A 204 -19.76 -3.18 -2.68
C ILE A 204 -20.60 -4.01 -3.68
N ASP A 205 -21.45 -3.38 -4.47
CA ASP A 205 -22.22 -4.05 -5.52
C ASP A 205 -21.88 -3.44 -6.87
N ALA A 206 -20.62 -3.61 -7.30
CA ALA A 206 -20.28 -3.49 -8.71
C ALA A 206 -20.66 -4.81 -9.40
N PRO A 207 -21.75 -4.87 -10.19
CA PRO A 207 -22.18 -6.11 -10.82
C PRO A 207 -21.18 -6.47 -11.93
N GLY A 208 -20.52 -7.61 -11.77
CA GLY A 208 -19.79 -8.27 -12.84
C GLY A 208 -20.27 -9.71 -12.88
N ASP A 209 -20.85 -10.12 -14.00
CA ASP A 209 -21.80 -11.24 -14.14
C ASP A 209 -21.41 -12.61 -13.56
N LYS A 210 -20.21 -12.85 -13.00
CA LYS A 210 -19.81 -14.12 -12.35
C LYS A 210 -18.78 -13.99 -11.21
N CYS A 211 -18.51 -12.80 -10.67
CA CYS A 211 -17.50 -12.61 -9.60
C CYS A 211 -17.92 -11.51 -8.61
N ILE A 212 -17.95 -11.81 -7.31
CA ILE A 212 -18.13 -10.81 -6.24
C ILE A 212 -16.77 -10.13 -6.01
N TYR A 213 -16.49 -9.09 -6.78
CA TYR A 213 -15.32 -8.24 -6.55
C TYR A 213 -15.60 -7.36 -5.32
N LYS A 214 -14.72 -7.44 -4.30
CA LYS A 214 -14.81 -6.61 -3.09
C LYS A 214 -14.15 -5.24 -3.24
N GLY A 215 -13.33 -5.07 -4.27
CA GLY A 215 -12.63 -3.82 -4.54
C GLY A 215 -11.38 -3.99 -5.36
N VAL A 216 -10.61 -2.92 -5.46
CA VAL A 216 -9.34 -2.84 -6.18
C VAL A 216 -8.31 -2.15 -5.30
N SER A 217 -7.04 -2.53 -5.42
CA SER A 217 -5.94 -1.82 -4.80
C SER A 217 -4.83 -1.56 -5.80
N THR A 218 -4.18 -0.42 -5.64
CA THR A 218 -3.00 -0.02 -6.42
C THR A 218 -1.95 0.55 -5.49
N TYR A 219 -0.69 0.42 -5.89
CA TYR A 219 0.47 0.80 -5.09
C TYR A 219 1.47 1.55 -5.96
N ILE A 220 2.09 2.59 -5.39
CA ILE A 220 3.11 3.39 -6.06
C ILE A 220 4.17 2.49 -6.72
N LYS A 221 4.50 2.75 -7.99
CA LYS A 221 5.45 2.02 -8.84
C LYS A 221 5.09 0.58 -9.19
N ARG A 222 4.01 0.00 -8.66
CA ARG A 222 3.60 -1.37 -9.02
C ARG A 222 2.77 -1.34 -10.31
N PRO A 223 3.18 -1.97 -11.42
CA PRO A 223 2.47 -1.89 -12.69
C PRO A 223 1.24 -2.82 -12.77
N TYR A 224 0.68 -3.20 -11.62
CA TYR A 224 -0.41 -4.16 -11.50
C TYR A 224 -1.56 -3.60 -10.66
N VAL A 225 -2.77 -3.83 -11.14
CA VAL A 225 -3.99 -3.61 -10.36
C VAL A 225 -4.29 -4.88 -9.58
N LYS A 226 -4.51 -4.74 -8.27
CA LYS A 226 -4.90 -5.85 -7.40
C LYS A 226 -6.41 -5.88 -7.26
N LEU A 227 -7.07 -6.81 -7.93
CA LEU A 227 -8.51 -7.04 -7.76
C LEU A 227 -8.77 -7.89 -6.52
N ILE A 228 -9.54 -7.38 -5.57
CA ILE A 228 -9.82 -8.01 -4.29
C ILE A 228 -11.13 -8.80 -4.40
N GLY A 229 -11.14 -10.04 -3.92
CA GLY A 229 -12.29 -10.95 -4.04
C GLY A 229 -12.03 -12.29 -3.38
N ILE A 230 -12.92 -13.27 -3.57
CA ILE A 230 -12.67 -14.67 -3.22
C ILE A 230 -12.65 -15.46 -4.52
N TYR A 231 -11.51 -16.08 -4.85
CA TYR A 231 -11.27 -16.69 -6.17
C TYR A 231 -11.03 -18.21 -6.13
N ASP A 232 -11.12 -18.84 -4.95
CA ASP A 232 -10.86 -20.27 -4.78
C ASP A 232 -11.67 -21.17 -5.72
N ASN A 233 -12.93 -20.82 -5.96
CA ASN A 233 -13.87 -21.61 -6.75
C ASN A 233 -14.16 -21.01 -8.12
N ILE A 234 -13.30 -20.11 -8.59
CA ILE A 234 -13.47 -19.43 -9.88
C ILE A 234 -12.46 -19.99 -10.87
N ASP A 235 -12.95 -20.47 -12.02
CA ASP A 235 -12.16 -20.96 -13.13
C ASP A 235 -11.52 -19.79 -13.90
N LEU A 236 -10.52 -19.19 -13.25
CA LEU A 236 -9.60 -18.20 -13.79
C LEU A 236 -8.18 -18.69 -13.52
N LYS A 237 -7.27 -18.43 -14.45
CA LYS A 237 -5.84 -18.75 -14.31
C LYS A 237 -4.97 -17.59 -14.79
N GLU A 238 -3.69 -17.67 -14.44
CA GLU A 238 -2.69 -16.77 -15.00
C GLU A 238 -2.67 -16.87 -16.53
N GLY A 239 -2.59 -15.72 -17.19
CA GLY A 239 -2.71 -15.59 -18.64
C GLY A 239 -4.12 -15.28 -19.14
N ASP A 240 -5.16 -15.53 -18.34
CA ASP A 240 -6.52 -15.17 -18.74
C ASP A 240 -6.71 -13.65 -18.80
N VAL A 241 -7.58 -13.21 -19.70
CA VAL A 241 -7.97 -11.81 -19.83
C VAL A 241 -9.23 -11.56 -19.03
N ILE A 242 -9.21 -10.49 -18.23
CA ILE A 242 -10.36 -10.04 -17.49
C ILE A 242 -10.74 -8.62 -17.88
N ILE A 243 -12.03 -8.35 -17.79
CA ILE A 243 -12.61 -7.02 -17.91
C ILE A 243 -13.45 -6.83 -16.66
N TRP A 244 -13.01 -5.93 -15.78
CA TRP A 244 -13.75 -5.61 -14.58
C TRP A 244 -14.93 -4.71 -14.94
N GLY A 245 -16.14 -5.27 -14.89
CA GLY A 245 -17.38 -4.58 -15.25
C GLY A 245 -17.49 -4.23 -16.74
N LYS A 246 -18.64 -4.52 -17.36
CA LYS A 246 -18.90 -4.13 -18.76
C LYS A 246 -18.86 -2.60 -18.98
N TYR A 247 -18.87 -1.80 -17.90
CA TYR A 247 -18.93 -0.33 -17.87
C TYR A 247 -18.01 0.39 -16.85
N ALA A 248 -17.06 -0.28 -16.19
CA ALA A 248 -16.36 0.33 -15.04
C ALA A 248 -15.19 1.26 -15.45
N GLU A 249 -15.53 2.45 -15.95
CA GLU A 249 -14.65 3.61 -15.84
C GLU A 249 -14.50 3.95 -14.36
N ILE A 250 -13.28 4.03 -13.87
CA ILE A 250 -13.00 4.21 -12.43
C ILE A 250 -13.57 5.55 -11.90
N GLU A 251 -13.71 6.53 -12.78
CA GLU A 251 -14.28 7.86 -12.51
C GLU A 251 -15.73 7.77 -12.03
N LYS A 252 -16.52 6.88 -12.65
CA LYS A 252 -17.93 6.64 -12.27
C LYS A 252 -18.07 6.03 -10.87
N LEU A 253 -17.05 5.31 -10.40
CA LEU A 253 -17.06 4.66 -9.07
C LEU A 253 -16.70 5.63 -7.93
N ILE A 254 -15.98 6.69 -8.25
CA ILE A 254 -15.45 7.64 -7.25
C ILE A 254 -16.38 8.87 -7.11
N GLY A 255 -17.46 8.93 -7.88
CA GLY A 255 -18.53 9.91 -7.73
C GLY A 255 -18.11 11.32 -8.10
N THR A 256 -17.39 11.45 -9.22
CA THR A 256 -16.99 12.74 -9.81
C THR A 256 -18.10 13.39 -10.60
#